data_AF-A0A4Q3YEF0-F1
#
_entry.id   AF-A0A4Q3YEF0-F1
#
_cell.length_a   1.000
_cell.length_b   1.000
_cell.length_c   1.000
_cell.angle_alpha   90.00
_cell.angle_beta   90.00
_cell.angle_gamma   90.00
#
_symmetry.space_group_name_H-M   'P 1'
#
loop_
_entity.id
_entity.type
_entity.pdbx_description
1 polymer ?
#
loop_
_entity_poly.entity_id
_entity_poly.type
_entity_poly.pdbx_seq_one_letter_code
_entity_poly.pdbx_strand_id
1 'polypeptide(L)' 'GLSDGRRFALGITQADVAEICGLTTVHVNRVMRQLREDGLCVFRSSLVEILDPAGLAARGQFDPQYLYIETPAERASAAK' A
#
# COMPACT_ATOMS: atom_id res chain seq x y z
N GLY A 1 14.71 -0.72 2.46
CA GLY A 1 13.67 -1.74 2.72
C GLY A 1 13.83 -2.87 1.72
N LEU A 2 13.40 -4.09 2.04
CA LEU A 2 13.55 -5.29 1.20
C LEU A 2 12.44 -5.43 0.14
N SER A 3 11.84 -4.32 -0.29
CA SER A 3 10.79 -4.34 -1.31
C SER A 3 11.40 -4.26 -2.70
N ASP A 4 10.92 -5.07 -3.63
CA ASP A 4 11.24 -4.99 -5.06
C ASP A 4 10.34 -4.00 -5.83
N GLY A 5 9.56 -3.19 -5.10
CA GLY A 5 8.58 -2.26 -5.65
C GLY A 5 7.21 -2.88 -5.93
N ARG A 6 7.07 -4.22 -5.81
CA ARG A 6 5.78 -4.92 -5.96
C ARG A 6 5.46 -5.82 -4.79
N ARG A 7 6.46 -6.39 -4.12
CA ARG A 7 6.27 -7.32 -3.02
C ARG A 7 7.09 -6.91 -1.82
N PHE A 8 6.51 -7.09 -0.65
CA PHE A 8 7.21 -6.87 0.61
C PHE A 8 6.66 -7.76 1.72
N ALA A 9 7.52 -8.10 2.68
CA ALA A 9 7.09 -8.79 3.88
C ALA A 9 6.33 -7.82 4.80
N LEU A 10 5.12 -8.22 5.21
CA LEU A 10 4.31 -7.50 6.19
C LEU A 10 4.42 -8.25 7.53
N GLY A 11 5.23 -7.70 8.43
CA GLY A 11 5.51 -8.26 9.75
C GLY A 11 4.41 -8.04 10.80
N ILE A 12 3.21 -7.63 10.38
CA ILE A 12 2.06 -7.37 11.26
C ILE A 12 0.82 -8.10 10.75
N THR A 13 -0.07 -8.46 11.67
CA THR A 13 -1.31 -9.17 11.42
C THR A 13 -2.46 -8.21 11.07
N GLN A 14 -3.61 -8.76 10.65
CA GLN A 14 -4.82 -7.96 10.45
C GLN A 14 -5.35 -7.35 11.76
N ALA A 15 -5.10 -8.01 12.91
CA ALA A 15 -5.48 -7.49 14.21
C ALA A 15 -4.62 -6.27 14.58
N ASP A 16 -3.33 -6.32 14.31
CA ASP A 16 -2.42 -5.17 14.53
C ASP A 16 -2.83 -3.99 13.64
N VAL A 17 -3.17 -4.23 12.36
CA VAL A 17 -3.69 -3.18 11.47
C VAL A 17 -4.98 -2.58 12.00
N ALA A 18 -5.89 -3.40 12.54
CA ALA A 18 -7.14 -2.94 13.13
C ALA A 18 -6.87 -2.04 14.34
N GLU A 19 -5.97 -2.44 15.23
CA GLU A 19 -5.59 -1.66 16.41
C GLU A 19 -4.94 -0.32 16.03
N ILE A 20 -3.94 -0.34 15.13
CA ILE A 20 -3.23 0.87 14.69
C ILE A 20 -4.19 1.87 14.04
N CYS A 21 -5.16 1.39 13.26
CA CYS A 21 -6.11 2.24 12.55
C CYS A 21 -7.37 2.58 13.36
N GLY A 22 -7.54 2.06 14.59
CA GLY A 22 -8.78 2.23 15.36
C GLY A 22 -10.00 1.59 14.70
N LEU A 23 -9.79 0.53 13.92
CA LEU A 23 -10.82 -0.21 13.18
C LEU A 23 -11.11 -1.55 13.84
N THR A 24 -12.19 -2.21 13.43
CA THR A 24 -12.44 -3.60 13.82
C THR A 24 -11.73 -4.56 12.86
N THR A 25 -11.32 -5.73 13.35
CA THR A 25 -10.71 -6.78 12.51
C THR A 25 -11.62 -7.20 11.35
N VAL A 26 -12.94 -7.21 11.54
CA VAL A 26 -13.92 -7.49 10.47
C VAL A 26 -13.91 -6.41 9.39
N HIS A 27 -13.74 -5.14 9.77
CA HIS A 27 -13.61 -4.05 8.80
C HIS A 27 -12.32 -4.18 8.00
N VAL A 28 -11.19 -4.45 8.67
CA VAL A 28 -9.89 -4.69 7.99
C VAL A 28 -9.99 -5.86 7.02
N ASN A 29 -10.61 -6.98 7.44
CA ASN A 29 -10.79 -8.14 6.58
C ASN A 29 -11.61 -7.80 5.33
N ARG A 30 -12.68 -7.02 5.48
CA ARG A 30 -13.52 -6.55 4.37
C ARG A 30 -12.71 -5.70 3.38
N VAL A 31 -11.91 -4.75 3.88
CA VAL A 31 -11.06 -3.90 3.03
C VAL A 31 -10.02 -4.74 2.29
N MET A 32 -9.30 -5.63 2.98
CA MET A 32 -8.32 -6.53 2.35
C MET A 32 -8.94 -7.48 1.33
N ARG A 33 -10.20 -7.90 1.55
CA ARG A 33 -10.96 -8.67 0.56
C ARG A 33 -11.28 -7.82 -0.66
N GLN A 34 -11.77 -6.60 -0.48
CA GLN A 34 -12.08 -5.70 -1.59
C GLN A 34 -10.84 -5.39 -2.44
N LEU A 35 -9.70 -5.09 -1.81
CA LEU A 35 -8.44 -4.84 -2.53
C LEU A 35 -8.00 -6.02 -3.40
N ARG A 36 -8.29 -7.25 -2.96
CA ARG A 36 -8.01 -8.46 -3.73
C ARG A 36 -9.02 -8.66 -4.87
N GLU A 37 -10.31 -8.43 -4.61
CA GLU A 37 -11.37 -8.54 -5.61
C GLU A 37 -11.23 -7.49 -6.72
N ASP A 38 -10.76 -6.29 -6.36
CA ASP A 38 -10.45 -5.20 -7.29
C ASP A 38 -9.12 -5.43 -8.06
N GLY A 39 -8.39 -6.50 -7.76
CA GLY A 39 -7.12 -6.81 -8.40
C GLY A 39 -5.99 -5.83 -8.07
N LEU A 40 -6.08 -5.11 -6.94
CA LEU A 40 -5.11 -4.08 -6.55
C LEU A 40 -3.97 -4.66 -5.70
N CYS A 41 -4.31 -5.50 -4.72
CA CYS A 41 -3.35 -5.98 -3.73
C CYS A 41 -3.76 -7.33 -3.12
N VAL A 42 -2.78 -8.18 -2.87
CA VAL A 42 -2.97 -9.51 -2.26
C VAL A 42 -2.14 -9.63 -0.99
N PHE A 43 -2.77 -10.11 0.07
CA PHE A 43 -2.13 -10.43 1.36
C PHE A 43 -2.12 -11.95 1.53
N ARG A 44 -0.94 -12.58 1.59
CA ARG A 44 -0.79 -14.03 1.86
C ARG A 44 0.49 -14.32 2.63
N SER A 45 0.40 -15.16 3.67
CA SER A 45 1.57 -15.70 4.38
C SER A 45 2.59 -14.63 4.81
N SER A 46 2.12 -13.51 5.37
CA SER A 46 2.96 -12.35 5.75
C SER A 46 3.70 -11.67 4.58
N LEU A 47 3.27 -11.91 3.34
CA LEU A 47 3.72 -11.22 2.15
C LEU A 47 2.57 -10.40 1.56
N VAL A 48 2.88 -9.16 1.18
CA VAL A 48 2.01 -8.31 0.39
C VAL A 48 2.52 -8.27 -1.04
N GLU A 49 1.61 -8.46 -1.98
CA GLU A 49 1.86 -8.28 -3.40
C GLU A 49 0.93 -7.20 -3.95
N ILE A 50 1.52 -6.12 -4.44
CA ILE A 50 0.87 -5.01 -5.11
C ILE A 50 0.80 -5.34 -6.60
N LEU A 51 -0.41 -5.57 -7.09
CA LEU A 51 -0.68 -5.95 -8.48
C LEU A 51 -0.76 -4.71 -9.38
N ASP A 52 -1.41 -3.65 -8.87
CA ASP A 52 -1.52 -2.35 -9.52
C ASP A 52 -1.15 -1.23 -8.54
N PRO A 53 0.12 -0.75 -8.55
CA PRO A 53 0.57 0.32 -7.67
C PRO A 53 -0.17 1.65 -7.88
N ALA A 54 -0.50 1.98 -9.13
CA ALA A 54 -1.17 3.24 -9.45
C ALA A 54 -2.64 3.20 -8.99
N GLY A 55 -3.35 2.10 -9.28
CA GLY A 55 -4.71 1.88 -8.81
C GLY A 55 -4.79 1.80 -7.28
N LEU A 56 -3.84 1.13 -6.63
CA LEU A 56 -3.79 1.06 -5.17
C LEU A 56 -3.56 2.44 -4.54
N ALA A 57 -2.64 3.24 -5.10
CA ALA A 57 -2.40 4.61 -4.64
C ALA A 57 -3.67 5.47 -4.80
N ALA A 58 -4.33 5.43 -5.96
CA ALA A 58 -5.57 6.15 -6.19
C ALA A 58 -6.69 5.71 -5.21
N ARG A 59 -6.83 4.41 -4.97
CA ARG A 59 -7.84 3.85 -4.05
C ARG A 59 -7.61 4.29 -2.60
N GLY A 60 -6.34 4.35 -2.19
CA GLY A 60 -5.91 4.80 -0.87
C GLY A 60 -5.74 6.32 -0.76
N GLN A 61 -5.99 7.07 -1.83
CA GLN A 61 -5.75 8.52 -1.92
C GLN A 61 -4.30 8.88 -1.52
N PHE A 62 -3.36 8.01 -1.84
CA PHE A 62 -1.95 8.20 -1.52
C PHE A 62 -1.31 9.14 -2.55
N ASP A 63 -0.70 10.20 -2.04
CA ASP A 63 0.15 11.11 -2.80
C ASP A 63 1.62 10.92 -2.36
N PRO A 64 2.56 10.60 -3.27
CA PRO A 64 3.98 10.50 -2.96
C PRO A 64 4.58 11.74 -2.26
N GLN A 65 4.01 12.92 -2.48
CA GLN A 65 4.43 14.15 -1.82
C GLN A 65 4.26 14.10 -0.30
N TYR A 66 3.36 13.26 0.23
CA TYR A 66 3.24 12.98 1.66
C TYR A 66 4.55 12.46 2.27
N LEU A 67 5.34 11.72 1.48
CA LEU A 67 6.65 11.20 1.88
C LEU A 67 7.81 12.08 1.40
N TYR A 68 7.54 13.27 0.87
CA TYR A 68 8.54 14.15 0.23
C TYR A 68 9.33 13.44 -0.87
N ILE A 69 8.72 12.46 -1.54
CA ILE A 69 9.33 11.78 -2.67
C ILE A 69 9.08 12.63 -3.90
N GLU A 70 10.16 13.24 -4.41
CA GLU A 70 10.10 13.97 -5.68
C GLU A 70 9.70 13.02 -6.81
N THR A 71 8.68 13.41 -7.55
CA THR A 71 8.29 12.75 -8.78
C THR A 71 9.46 12.83 -9.77
N PRO A 72 9.55 11.89 -10.73
CA PRO A 72 10.56 11.99 -11.79
C PRO A 72 10.53 13.32 -12.55
N ALA A 73 9.35 13.95 -12.67
CA ALA A 73 9.18 15.26 -13.28
C ALA A 73 9.78 16.40 -12.43
N GLU A 74 9.57 16.37 -11.12
CA GLU A 74 10.15 17.35 -10.18
C GLU A 74 11.68 17.23 -10.13
N ARG A 75 12.23 15.99 -10.10
CA ARG A 75 13.68 15.75 -10.16
C ARG A 75 14.32 16.28 -11.43
N ALA A 76 13.64 16.14 -12.57
CA ALA A 76 14.13 16.64 -13.86
C ALA A 76 14.11 18.18 -13.92
N SER A 77 13.25 18.85 -13.15
CA SER A 77 13.20 20.32 -13.07
C SER A 77 14.21 20.91 -12.09
N ALA A 78 14.60 20.19 -11.03
CA ALA A 78 15.59 20.64 -10.05
C ALA A 78 17.05 20.50 -10.54
N ALA A 79 17.29 19.67 -11.56
CA ALA A 79 18.61 19.46 -12.17
C ALA A 79 18.97 20.49 -13.27
N LYS A 80 18.16 21.55 -13.41
CA LYS A 80 18.31 22.62 -14.42
C LYS A 80 18.55 23.96 -13.76
#